data_AF-S0EWJ5-F1
#
_entry.id   AF-S0EWJ5-F1
#
_cell.length_a   1.000
_cell.length_b   1.000
_cell.length_c   1.000
_cell.angle_alpha   90.00
_cell.angle_beta   90.00
_cell.angle_gamma   90.00
#
_symmetry.space_group_name_H-M   'P 1'
#
loop_
_entity.id
_entity.type
_entity.pdbx_description
1 polymer ?
#
loop_
_entity_poly.entity_id
_entity_poly.type
_entity_poly.pdbx_seq_one_letter_code
_entity_poly.pdbx_strand_id
1 'polypeptide(L)'
;MALLGASTAAAPPPFLHIENNALYLGDLPFRNIGVTIPDLFDRFLSGHESSAETALADAETVGARFVRCAAVPLNATLFSQFRSDPKGYFAKFDAMQAALQKHHLLLVPSLLWDGQTLVQVAQQPAEGLHALLTAGTPAYQLAKAYIAAMVSRYYNDPFILFWEIGSDLDREADLLSPNDPAAYSSDQLSAFLAQIAQQIHGLDKNHLVCSGNGMPRPDAWNLYEARRRGLTQPAGPPQPLDTLPQFQEMVALRNPNGIDILSVHLAPPGEATPLWLTRDDTQALTLPWVQRVALDLHRPLFVGAFGQAVQSKGVEQSAPWMLNLMQRLQITDAPLAAVQDWESDPPTNFTLSWQTTPKLAVAMKTANAFIADTVARHVLVALPPELFATEIAVANDRLHTLATQLQTLALPLLQAMRLPPNGKRGTLLNRTGTDLLLPYDQSPRFRVADLALLAQTGLLSSKEIEGWIRLLARLQNGGSPLRFAGGLSVPAYSMPDWVAPDGTACWFPDAKGVVSRAQGLLGISHRRMAPTGFFCWCRRR
;
A
#
# COMPACT_ATOMS: atom_id res chain seq x y z
N MET A 1 -45.94 11.53 -31.10
CA MET A 1 -44.50 11.53 -31.46
C MET A 1 -43.75 11.03 -30.23
N ALA A 2 -43.55 9.72 -30.16
CA ALA A 2 -42.82 9.06 -29.07
C ALA A 2 -41.33 9.06 -29.41
N LEU A 3 -40.48 9.45 -28.46
CA LEU A 3 -39.04 9.19 -28.43
C LEU A 3 -38.55 9.36 -26.97
N LEU A 4 -39.09 8.52 -26.07
CA LEU A 4 -38.36 8.10 -24.87
C LEU A 4 -37.72 6.77 -25.26
N GLY A 5 -36.55 6.86 -25.88
CA GLY A 5 -35.75 5.72 -26.29
C GLY A 5 -35.00 5.14 -25.09
N ALA A 6 -35.21 3.84 -24.90
CA ALA A 6 -34.48 2.88 -24.07
C ALA A 6 -33.26 3.39 -23.28
N SER A 7 -33.30 3.15 -21.97
CA SER A 7 -32.09 3.04 -21.12
C SER A 7 -31.13 2.04 -21.77
N THR A 8 -30.06 2.53 -22.37
CA THR A 8 -28.94 1.69 -22.78
C THR A 8 -28.28 1.19 -21.51
N ALA A 9 -28.37 -0.12 -21.25
CA ALA A 9 -27.58 -0.75 -20.20
C ALA A 9 -26.11 -0.31 -20.35
N ALA A 10 -25.52 0.20 -19.26
CA ALA A 10 -24.13 0.61 -19.27
C ALA A 10 -23.25 -0.58 -19.73
N ALA A 11 -22.22 -0.29 -20.54
CA ALA A 11 -21.28 -1.32 -20.96
C ALA A 11 -20.66 -1.98 -19.72
N PRO A 12 -20.41 -3.30 -19.74
CA PRO A 12 -19.75 -3.99 -18.63
C PRO A 12 -18.39 -3.35 -18.32
N PRO A 13 -17.94 -3.37 -17.05
CA PRO A 13 -16.61 -2.88 -16.72
C PRO A 13 -15.53 -3.71 -17.44
N PRO A 14 -14.36 -3.12 -17.75
CA PRO A 14 -13.24 -3.86 -18.29
C PRO A 14 -12.62 -4.77 -17.21
N PHE A 15 -11.85 -5.77 -17.62
CA PHE A 15 -11.10 -6.62 -16.69
C PHE A 15 -9.87 -5.90 -16.12
N LEU A 16 -9.52 -6.25 -14.88
CA LEU A 16 -8.29 -5.80 -14.24
C LEU A 16 -7.09 -6.48 -14.90
N HIS A 17 -6.04 -5.72 -15.22
CA HIS A 17 -4.80 -6.26 -15.74
C HIS A 17 -3.58 -5.56 -15.14
N ILE A 18 -2.41 -6.16 -15.36
CA ILE A 18 -1.12 -5.66 -14.87
C ILE A 18 -0.35 -5.06 -16.05
N GLU A 19 0.08 -3.82 -15.91
CA GLU A 19 1.05 -3.19 -16.81
C GLU A 19 2.14 -2.50 -15.98
N ASN A 20 3.41 -2.82 -16.26
CA ASN A 20 4.57 -2.24 -15.56
C ASN A 20 4.45 -2.29 -14.02
N ASN A 21 3.99 -3.42 -13.49
CA ASN A 21 3.76 -3.65 -12.06
C ASN A 21 2.68 -2.78 -11.39
N ALA A 22 1.83 -2.13 -12.18
CA ALA A 22 0.67 -1.40 -11.72
C ALA A 22 -0.62 -2.06 -12.21
N LEU A 23 -1.70 -1.87 -11.46
CA LEU A 23 -3.03 -2.39 -11.76
C LEU A 23 -3.83 -1.39 -12.58
N TYR A 24 -4.48 -1.87 -13.62
CA TYR A 24 -5.28 -1.08 -14.54
C TYR A 24 -6.65 -1.72 -14.75
N LEU A 25 -7.69 -0.91 -14.66
CA LEU A 25 -9.06 -1.31 -14.97
C LEU A 25 -9.46 -0.61 -16.28
N GLY A 26 -9.31 -1.33 -17.40
CA GLY A 26 -9.27 -0.69 -18.72
C GLY A 26 -8.03 0.21 -18.82
N ASP A 27 -8.15 1.37 -19.46
CA ASP A 27 -6.98 2.24 -19.70
C ASP A 27 -6.56 3.09 -18.49
N LEU A 28 -7.21 2.92 -17.33
CA LEU A 28 -7.00 3.76 -16.15
C LEU A 28 -6.33 2.99 -15.01
N PRO A 29 -5.32 3.58 -14.33
CA PRO A 29 -4.78 3.02 -13.10
C PRO A 29 -5.89 2.78 -12.08
N PHE A 30 -5.94 1.58 -11.53
CA PHE A 30 -6.95 1.19 -10.56
C PHE A 30 -6.37 1.15 -9.15
N ARG A 31 -6.85 2.07 -8.31
CA ARG A 31 -6.49 2.16 -6.89
C ARG A 31 -7.74 2.44 -6.08
N ASN A 32 -7.90 1.75 -4.95
CA ASN A 32 -9.04 1.95 -4.06
C ASN A 32 -8.82 1.26 -2.71
N ILE A 33 -9.42 1.83 -1.67
CA ILE A 33 -9.65 1.14 -0.40
C ILE A 33 -11.07 0.57 -0.46
N GLY A 34 -11.16 -0.75 -0.63
CA GLY A 34 -12.39 -1.52 -0.58
C GLY A 34 -12.76 -1.96 0.83
N VAL A 35 -13.78 -2.80 0.93
CA VAL A 35 -14.30 -3.34 2.19
C VAL A 35 -14.31 -4.86 2.18
N THR A 36 -14.13 -5.48 3.34
CA THR A 36 -14.33 -6.92 3.52
C THR A 36 -15.64 -7.17 4.26
N ILE A 37 -16.56 -7.89 3.64
CA ILE A 37 -17.81 -8.34 4.25
C ILE A 37 -17.78 -9.88 4.23
N PRO A 38 -17.17 -10.55 5.22
CA PRO A 38 -16.89 -11.99 5.16
C PRO A 38 -18.14 -12.83 4.89
N ASP A 39 -19.26 -12.47 5.51
CA ASP A 39 -20.53 -13.20 5.49
C ASP A 39 -21.49 -12.73 4.38
N LEU A 40 -21.05 -11.89 3.43
CA LEU A 40 -21.93 -11.32 2.41
C LEU A 40 -22.76 -12.38 1.69
N PHE A 41 -22.12 -13.46 1.23
CA PHE A 41 -22.82 -14.51 0.51
C PHE A 41 -23.72 -15.34 1.44
N ASP A 42 -23.32 -15.54 2.70
CA ASP A 42 -24.13 -16.23 3.72
C ASP A 42 -25.45 -15.49 3.97
N ARG A 43 -25.46 -14.15 3.90
CA ARG A 43 -26.69 -13.35 3.98
C ARG A 43 -27.66 -13.68 2.84
N PHE A 44 -27.18 -13.84 1.60
CA PHE A 44 -28.04 -14.25 0.47
C PHE A 44 -28.52 -15.70 0.59
N LEU A 45 -27.65 -16.61 1.05
CA LEU A 45 -28.01 -18.02 1.29
C LEU A 45 -29.04 -18.18 2.42
N SER A 46 -29.08 -17.24 3.36
CA SER A 46 -29.93 -17.29 4.55
C SER A 46 -31.17 -16.40 4.48
N GLY A 47 -31.38 -15.67 3.37
CA GLY A 47 -32.55 -14.79 3.20
C GLY A 47 -32.47 -13.45 3.95
N HIS A 48 -31.26 -12.95 4.20
CA HIS A 48 -30.97 -11.67 4.84
C HIS A 48 -30.50 -10.61 3.83
N GLU A 49 -31.06 -10.63 2.61
CA GLU A 49 -30.63 -9.74 1.51
C GLU A 49 -30.73 -8.25 1.88
N SER A 50 -31.71 -7.84 2.69
CA SER A 50 -31.85 -6.44 3.14
C SER A 50 -30.65 -5.95 3.98
N SER A 51 -30.06 -6.83 4.81
CA SER A 51 -28.86 -6.50 5.59
C SER A 51 -27.64 -6.39 4.67
N ALA A 52 -27.51 -7.29 3.69
CA ALA A 52 -26.47 -7.22 2.67
C ALA A 52 -26.56 -5.92 1.85
N GLU A 53 -27.75 -5.57 1.36
CA GLU A 53 -28.01 -4.34 0.61
C GLU A 53 -27.64 -3.07 1.39
N THR A 54 -27.92 -3.05 2.70
CA THR A 54 -27.52 -1.92 3.56
C THR A 54 -25.99 -1.82 3.64
N ALA A 55 -25.30 -2.94 3.90
CA ALA A 55 -23.85 -2.96 3.98
C ALA A 55 -23.16 -2.53 2.67
N LEU A 56 -23.73 -2.92 1.51
CA LEU A 56 -23.26 -2.52 0.18
C LEU A 56 -23.50 -1.02 -0.09
N ALA A 57 -24.67 -0.49 0.28
CA ALA A 57 -24.98 0.94 0.16
C ALA A 57 -24.04 1.81 1.02
N ASP A 58 -23.72 1.35 2.23
CA ASP A 58 -22.79 2.05 3.12
C ASP A 58 -21.35 1.99 2.58
N ALA A 59 -20.95 0.86 1.96
CA ALA A 59 -19.65 0.73 1.29
C ALA A 59 -19.51 1.70 0.11
N GLU A 60 -20.54 1.82 -0.74
CA GLU A 60 -20.62 2.79 -1.82
C GLU A 60 -20.52 4.24 -1.28
N THR A 61 -21.16 4.52 -0.13
CA THR A 61 -21.15 5.84 0.51
C THR A 61 -19.75 6.30 0.94
N VAL A 62 -18.86 5.37 1.30
CA VAL A 62 -17.44 5.64 1.61
C VAL A 62 -16.52 5.56 0.39
N GLY A 63 -17.09 5.46 -0.82
CA GLY A 63 -16.33 5.42 -2.07
C GLY A 63 -15.51 4.14 -2.26
N ALA A 64 -15.88 3.05 -1.58
CA ALA A 64 -15.38 1.74 -1.93
C ALA A 64 -15.83 1.40 -3.36
N ARG A 65 -14.96 0.73 -4.12
CA ARG A 65 -15.24 0.29 -5.50
C ARG A 65 -15.19 -1.23 -5.64
N PHE A 66 -14.84 -1.93 -4.55
CA PHE A 66 -14.87 -3.38 -4.51
C PHE A 66 -15.17 -3.89 -3.10
N VAL A 67 -15.71 -5.10 -3.05
CA VAL A 67 -15.99 -5.86 -1.83
C VAL A 67 -15.24 -7.19 -1.89
N ARG A 68 -14.56 -7.53 -0.81
CA ARG A 68 -13.99 -8.86 -0.57
C ARG A 68 -14.93 -9.67 0.33
N CYS A 69 -15.25 -10.90 -0.02
CA CYS A 69 -16.08 -11.77 0.81
C CYS A 69 -15.71 -13.24 0.67
N ALA A 70 -16.21 -14.07 1.60
CA ALA A 70 -16.14 -15.51 1.46
C ALA A 70 -17.08 -15.96 0.34
N ALA A 71 -16.53 -16.66 -0.67
CA ALA A 71 -17.33 -17.27 -1.73
C ALA A 71 -17.79 -18.67 -1.31
N VAL A 72 -16.93 -19.40 -0.59
CA VAL A 72 -17.38 -20.56 0.19
C VAL A 72 -18.11 -20.07 1.45
N PRO A 73 -19.28 -20.63 1.81
CA PRO A 73 -19.99 -20.24 3.02
C PRO A 73 -19.19 -20.53 4.29
N LEU A 74 -19.42 -19.76 5.34
CA LEU A 74 -18.63 -19.85 6.58
C LEU A 74 -19.02 -21.03 7.47
N ASN A 75 -19.98 -21.86 7.03
CA ASN A 75 -20.39 -23.06 7.75
C ASN A 75 -20.85 -24.18 6.82
N ALA A 76 -20.72 -25.41 7.32
CA ALA A 76 -21.07 -26.64 6.59
C ALA A 76 -22.55 -26.74 6.20
N THR A 77 -23.47 -26.17 7.00
CA THR A 77 -24.91 -26.21 6.73
C THR A 77 -25.24 -25.41 5.47
N LEU A 78 -24.75 -24.18 5.36
CA LEU A 78 -24.94 -23.37 4.16
C LEU A 78 -24.22 -23.98 2.95
N PHE A 79 -22.99 -24.49 3.12
CA PHE A 79 -22.28 -25.17 2.04
C PHE A 79 -23.01 -26.44 1.54
N SER A 80 -23.79 -27.12 2.37
CA SER A 80 -24.56 -28.30 1.93
C SER A 80 -25.52 -28.00 0.77
N GLN A 81 -25.99 -26.75 0.65
CA GLN A 81 -26.83 -26.29 -0.46
C GLN A 81 -26.13 -26.41 -1.82
N PHE A 82 -24.80 -26.23 -1.87
CA PHE A 82 -24.01 -26.44 -3.09
C PHE A 82 -24.16 -27.87 -3.64
N ARG A 83 -24.37 -28.86 -2.77
CA ARG A 83 -24.56 -30.26 -3.17
C ARG A 83 -26.03 -30.63 -3.37
N SER A 84 -26.92 -30.16 -2.51
CA SER A 84 -28.34 -30.56 -2.53
C SER A 84 -29.18 -29.78 -3.54
N ASP A 85 -28.89 -28.49 -3.75
CA ASP A 85 -29.50 -27.65 -4.77
C ASP A 85 -28.46 -26.69 -5.38
N PRO A 86 -27.57 -27.20 -6.26
CA PRO A 86 -26.55 -26.37 -6.90
C PRO A 86 -27.15 -25.17 -7.65
N LYS A 87 -28.34 -25.35 -8.26
CA LYS A 87 -29.00 -24.30 -9.03
C LYS A 87 -29.45 -23.16 -8.12
N GLY A 88 -30.10 -23.48 -6.99
CA GLY A 88 -30.50 -22.49 -5.99
C GLY A 88 -29.29 -21.79 -5.36
N TYR A 89 -28.24 -22.54 -5.02
CA TYR A 89 -26.99 -22.00 -4.50
C TYR A 89 -26.37 -20.96 -5.43
N PHE A 90 -26.23 -21.29 -6.72
CA PHE A 90 -25.69 -20.35 -7.71
C PHE A 90 -26.63 -19.18 -7.99
N ALA A 91 -27.95 -19.38 -7.97
CA ALA A 91 -28.90 -18.27 -8.10
C ALA A 91 -28.78 -17.25 -6.96
N LYS A 92 -28.42 -17.68 -5.75
CA LYS A 92 -28.12 -16.77 -4.64
C LYS A 92 -26.82 -16.01 -4.84
N PHE A 93 -25.81 -16.64 -5.43
CA PHE A 93 -24.56 -15.95 -5.79
C PHE A 93 -24.80 -14.93 -6.92
N ASP A 94 -25.61 -15.29 -7.93
CA ASP A 94 -26.04 -14.37 -8.99
C ASP A 94 -26.78 -13.16 -8.40
N ALA A 95 -27.66 -13.37 -7.41
CA ALA A 95 -28.37 -12.29 -6.72
C ALA A 95 -27.42 -11.37 -5.94
N MET A 96 -26.40 -11.94 -5.28
CA MET A 96 -25.34 -11.16 -4.63
C MET A 96 -24.58 -10.29 -5.63
N GLN A 97 -24.21 -10.85 -6.78
CA GLN A 97 -23.55 -10.08 -7.84
C GLN A 97 -24.45 -8.96 -8.38
N ALA A 98 -25.74 -9.22 -8.59
CA ALA A 98 -26.68 -8.19 -9.01
C ALA A 98 -26.80 -7.04 -7.99
N ALA A 99 -26.74 -7.34 -6.69
CA ALA A 99 -26.72 -6.32 -5.64
C ALA A 99 -25.42 -5.50 -5.67
N LEU A 100 -24.26 -6.14 -5.85
CA LEU A 100 -22.97 -5.45 -6.04
C LEU A 100 -23.00 -4.52 -7.26
N GLN A 101 -23.54 -4.99 -8.39
CA GLN A 101 -23.71 -4.21 -9.62
C GLN A 101 -24.56 -2.95 -9.40
N LYS A 102 -25.69 -3.10 -8.70
CA LYS A 102 -26.58 -2.00 -8.34
C LYS A 102 -25.87 -0.91 -7.52
N HIS A 103 -24.89 -1.31 -6.71
CA HIS A 103 -24.08 -0.43 -5.87
C HIS A 103 -22.72 -0.05 -6.48
N HIS A 104 -22.49 -0.36 -7.76
CA HIS A 104 -21.24 -0.04 -8.48
C HIS A 104 -19.98 -0.64 -7.83
N LEU A 105 -20.11 -1.79 -7.19
CA LEU A 105 -19.04 -2.51 -6.51
C LEU A 105 -18.60 -3.72 -7.33
N LEU A 106 -17.28 -3.90 -7.43
CA LEU A 106 -16.66 -5.12 -7.95
C LEU A 106 -16.47 -6.15 -6.83
N LEU A 107 -16.23 -7.40 -7.19
CA LEU A 107 -16.12 -8.52 -6.25
C LEU A 107 -14.71 -9.09 -6.22
N VAL A 108 -14.15 -9.29 -5.02
CA VAL A 108 -13.01 -10.16 -4.76
C VAL A 108 -13.53 -11.39 -4.00
N PRO A 109 -13.95 -12.45 -4.72
CA PRO A 109 -14.45 -13.65 -4.09
C PRO A 109 -13.28 -14.52 -3.64
N SER A 110 -13.23 -14.79 -2.34
CA SER A 110 -12.24 -15.69 -1.75
C SER A 110 -12.81 -17.11 -1.73
N LEU A 111 -12.28 -17.94 -2.62
CA LEU A 111 -12.85 -19.22 -3.03
C LEU A 111 -12.85 -20.26 -1.92
N LEU A 112 -11.85 -20.22 -1.06
CA LEU A 112 -11.71 -21.17 0.04
C LEU A 112 -11.74 -20.50 1.42
N TRP A 113 -11.92 -19.17 1.54
CA TRP A 113 -11.82 -18.40 2.79
C TRP A 113 -10.78 -19.03 3.75
N ASP A 114 -11.17 -19.43 4.97
CA ASP A 114 -10.26 -20.07 5.93
C ASP A 114 -10.03 -21.58 5.73
N GLY A 115 -10.66 -22.18 4.72
CA GLY A 115 -10.58 -23.60 4.36
C GLY A 115 -11.34 -24.56 5.27
N GLN A 116 -11.81 -24.11 6.44
CA GLN A 116 -12.32 -24.98 7.49
C GLN A 116 -13.67 -25.61 7.12
N THR A 117 -14.54 -24.86 6.43
CA THR A 117 -15.83 -25.38 5.95
C THR A 117 -15.64 -26.64 5.10
N LEU A 118 -14.66 -26.65 4.19
CA LEU A 118 -14.42 -27.79 3.31
C LEU A 118 -13.86 -28.99 4.06
N VAL A 119 -12.96 -28.75 5.03
CA VAL A 119 -12.40 -29.79 5.90
C VAL A 119 -13.50 -30.47 6.74
N GLN A 120 -14.41 -29.67 7.31
CA GLN A 120 -15.55 -30.18 8.08
C GLN A 120 -16.50 -31.00 7.20
N VAL A 121 -16.86 -30.49 6.02
CA VAL A 121 -17.76 -31.18 5.09
C VAL A 121 -17.12 -32.46 4.53
N ALA A 122 -15.80 -32.49 4.40
CA ALA A 122 -15.04 -33.68 4.02
C ALA A 122 -14.86 -34.69 5.17
N GLN A 123 -15.32 -34.37 6.39
CA GLN A 123 -15.18 -35.18 7.60
C GLN A 123 -13.71 -35.44 7.99
N GLN A 124 -12.85 -34.43 7.80
CA GLN A 124 -11.41 -34.50 8.14
C GLN A 124 -10.99 -33.45 9.21
N PRO A 125 -11.78 -33.20 10.27
CA PRO A 125 -11.49 -32.12 11.22
C PRO A 125 -10.19 -32.32 12.01
N ALA A 126 -9.73 -33.57 12.16
CA ALA A 126 -8.49 -33.88 12.87
C ALA A 126 -7.25 -33.48 12.07
N GLU A 127 -7.29 -33.66 10.75
CA GLU A 127 -6.23 -33.26 9.83
C GLU A 127 -6.26 -31.75 9.49
N GLY A 128 -7.37 -31.05 9.78
CA GLY A 128 -7.45 -29.61 9.56
C GLY A 128 -7.09 -29.19 8.13
N LEU A 129 -6.36 -28.07 7.99
CA LEU A 129 -5.89 -27.59 6.69
C LEU A 129 -4.86 -28.51 6.04
N HIS A 130 -4.15 -29.36 6.81
CA HIS A 130 -3.25 -30.34 6.22
C HIS A 130 -4.00 -31.26 5.24
N ALA A 131 -5.24 -31.66 5.55
CA ALA A 131 -6.07 -32.40 4.59
C ALA A 131 -6.36 -31.57 3.34
N LEU A 132 -6.80 -30.32 3.48
CA LEU A 132 -7.13 -29.42 2.35
C LEU A 132 -5.94 -29.26 1.39
N LEU A 133 -4.72 -29.14 1.93
CA LEU A 133 -3.49 -28.87 1.17
C LEU A 133 -2.84 -30.15 0.60
N THR A 134 -3.28 -31.34 1.03
CA THR A 134 -2.69 -32.61 0.62
C THR A 134 -3.42 -33.19 -0.58
N ALA A 135 -2.72 -33.30 -1.71
CA ALA A 135 -3.29 -33.87 -2.93
C ALA A 135 -3.85 -35.28 -2.71
N GLY A 136 -5.06 -35.51 -3.22
CA GLY A 136 -5.73 -36.81 -3.14
C GLY A 136 -6.65 -37.00 -1.93
N THR A 137 -6.63 -36.12 -0.94
CA THR A 137 -7.60 -36.18 0.17
C THR A 137 -9.01 -35.77 -0.28
N PRO A 138 -10.07 -36.21 0.42
CA PRO A 138 -11.43 -35.74 0.19
C PRO A 138 -11.58 -34.21 0.25
N ALA A 139 -10.96 -33.53 1.22
CA ALA A 139 -11.00 -32.07 1.33
C ALA A 139 -10.35 -31.36 0.13
N TYR A 140 -9.18 -31.83 -0.32
CA TYR A 140 -8.51 -31.30 -1.50
C TYR A 140 -9.35 -31.49 -2.77
N GLN A 141 -9.94 -32.67 -2.97
CA GLN A 141 -10.79 -32.92 -4.15
C GLN A 141 -12.05 -32.06 -4.13
N LEU A 142 -12.65 -31.86 -2.95
CA LEU A 142 -13.80 -30.98 -2.79
C LEU A 142 -13.43 -29.52 -3.10
N ALA A 143 -12.28 -29.03 -2.65
CA ALA A 143 -11.80 -27.69 -2.97
C ALA A 143 -11.62 -27.50 -4.47
N LYS A 144 -10.97 -28.44 -5.16
CA LYS A 144 -10.80 -28.38 -6.60
C LYS A 144 -12.12 -28.41 -7.36
N ALA A 145 -13.06 -29.26 -6.95
CA ALA A 145 -14.37 -29.34 -7.58
C ALA A 145 -15.19 -28.06 -7.38
N TYR A 146 -15.14 -27.49 -6.16
CA TYR A 146 -15.81 -26.24 -5.85
C TYR A 146 -15.23 -25.07 -6.66
N ILE A 147 -13.91 -24.93 -6.68
CA ILE A 147 -13.20 -23.91 -7.49
C ILE A 147 -13.53 -24.07 -8.97
N ALA A 148 -13.50 -25.30 -9.50
CA ALA A 148 -13.87 -25.55 -10.89
C ALA A 148 -15.30 -25.07 -11.19
N ALA A 149 -16.26 -25.33 -10.29
CA ALA A 149 -17.65 -24.95 -10.48
C ALA A 149 -17.85 -23.42 -10.43
N MET A 150 -17.21 -22.74 -9.46
CA MET A 150 -17.27 -21.29 -9.33
C MET A 150 -16.61 -20.59 -10.53
N VAL A 151 -15.36 -20.92 -10.82
CA VAL A 151 -14.59 -20.23 -11.87
C VAL A 151 -15.17 -20.52 -13.24
N SER A 152 -15.55 -21.76 -13.56
CA SER A 152 -16.13 -22.07 -14.88
C SER A 152 -17.47 -21.36 -15.12
N ARG A 153 -18.23 -21.03 -14.07
CA ARG A 153 -19.48 -20.29 -14.19
C ARG A 153 -19.24 -18.79 -14.45
N TYR A 154 -18.23 -18.21 -13.80
CA TYR A 154 -18.02 -16.76 -13.76
C TYR A 154 -16.72 -16.28 -14.45
N TYR A 155 -16.03 -17.13 -15.21
CA TYR A 155 -14.73 -16.81 -15.84
C TYR A 155 -14.72 -15.55 -16.73
N ASN A 156 -15.89 -15.12 -17.20
CA ASN A 156 -16.06 -13.95 -18.04
C ASN A 156 -17.02 -12.94 -17.43
N ASP A 157 -17.24 -13.01 -16.12
CA ASP A 157 -18.04 -12.04 -15.39
C ASP A 157 -17.17 -10.82 -15.03
N PRO A 158 -17.37 -9.67 -15.69
CA PRO A 158 -16.53 -8.49 -15.50
C PRO A 158 -16.69 -7.83 -14.13
N PHE A 159 -17.68 -8.23 -13.34
CA PHE A 159 -17.85 -7.72 -11.98
C PHE A 159 -16.97 -8.42 -10.97
N ILE A 160 -16.32 -9.52 -11.33
CA ILE A 160 -15.23 -10.08 -10.55
C ILE A 160 -13.96 -9.27 -10.85
N LEU A 161 -13.36 -8.73 -9.80
CA LEU A 161 -12.15 -7.92 -9.91
C LEU A 161 -10.92 -8.82 -10.14
N PHE A 162 -10.79 -9.86 -9.32
CA PHE A 162 -9.81 -10.96 -9.45
C PHE A 162 -10.20 -12.09 -8.48
N TRP A 163 -9.65 -13.28 -8.69
CA TRP A 163 -9.88 -14.42 -7.79
C TRP A 163 -8.91 -14.42 -6.61
N GLU A 164 -9.43 -14.61 -5.41
CA GLU A 164 -8.63 -14.91 -4.22
C GLU A 164 -8.77 -16.41 -3.89
N ILE A 165 -7.65 -17.11 -3.70
CA ILE A 165 -7.68 -18.55 -3.42
C ILE A 165 -8.26 -18.85 -2.03
N GLY A 166 -7.77 -18.18 -0.99
CA GLY A 166 -8.26 -18.30 0.38
C GLY A 166 -7.85 -17.09 1.23
N SER A 167 -8.10 -17.13 2.52
CA SER A 167 -7.78 -16.09 3.50
C SER A 167 -6.91 -16.70 4.59
N ASP A 168 -5.69 -16.20 4.75
CA ASP A 168 -4.76 -16.61 5.83
C ASP A 168 -4.49 -18.12 5.89
N LEU A 169 -4.47 -18.81 4.75
CA LEU A 169 -4.13 -20.24 4.68
C LEU A 169 -2.67 -20.53 5.10
N ASP A 170 -1.85 -19.49 5.26
CA ASP A 170 -0.46 -19.56 5.67
C ASP A 170 -0.23 -19.36 7.18
N ARG A 171 -1.29 -19.01 7.93
CA ARG A 171 -1.20 -18.61 9.34
C ARG A 171 -0.54 -19.65 10.24
N GLU A 172 -0.85 -20.92 10.03
CA GLU A 172 -0.38 -22.04 10.87
C GLU A 172 0.75 -22.85 10.23
N ALA A 173 1.24 -22.43 9.06
CA ALA A 173 2.29 -23.15 8.36
C ALA A 173 3.57 -23.21 9.22
N ASP A 174 4.17 -24.39 9.28
CA ASP A 174 5.43 -24.68 9.99
C ASP A 174 5.37 -24.57 11.54
N LEU A 175 4.22 -24.24 12.14
CA LEU A 175 4.09 -24.08 13.60
C LEU A 175 4.03 -25.40 14.36
N LEU A 176 3.19 -26.33 13.87
CA LEU A 176 2.91 -27.58 14.55
C LEU A 176 4.04 -28.60 14.35
N SER A 177 4.17 -29.51 15.32
CA SER A 177 5.07 -30.67 15.19
C SER A 177 4.76 -31.45 13.91
N PRO A 178 5.75 -31.96 13.18
CA PRO A 178 5.50 -32.86 12.05
C PRO A 178 4.66 -34.12 12.39
N ASN A 179 4.58 -34.48 13.68
CA ASN A 179 3.76 -35.61 14.15
C ASN A 179 2.30 -35.23 14.44
N ASP A 180 1.96 -33.94 14.40
CA ASP A 180 0.59 -33.46 14.56
C ASP A 180 -0.18 -33.65 13.24
N PRO A 181 -1.36 -34.32 13.24
CA PRO A 181 -2.15 -34.53 12.03
C PRO A 181 -2.55 -33.24 11.29
N ALA A 182 -2.64 -32.11 11.99
CA ALA A 182 -2.97 -30.81 11.42
C ALA A 182 -1.75 -30.05 10.89
N ALA A 183 -0.52 -30.57 11.07
CA ALA A 183 0.70 -29.87 10.68
C ALA A 183 0.90 -29.85 9.16
N TYR A 184 0.96 -28.65 8.58
CA TYR A 184 1.38 -28.45 7.21
C TYR A 184 2.58 -27.50 7.10
N SER A 185 3.36 -27.64 6.03
CA SER A 185 4.53 -26.81 5.78
C SER A 185 4.27 -25.68 4.77
N SER A 186 5.12 -24.66 4.77
CA SER A 186 5.10 -23.64 3.71
C SER A 186 5.30 -24.24 2.30
N ASP A 187 6.06 -25.34 2.16
CA ASP A 187 6.19 -26.05 0.88
C ASP A 187 4.87 -26.69 0.41
N GLN A 188 4.13 -27.33 1.33
CA GLN A 188 2.83 -27.94 1.01
C GLN A 188 1.81 -26.86 0.62
N LEU A 189 1.79 -25.75 1.35
CA LEU A 189 0.95 -24.61 1.01
C LEU A 189 1.33 -24.04 -0.37
N SER A 190 2.63 -23.81 -0.62
CA SER A 190 3.12 -23.28 -1.90
C SER A 190 2.72 -24.19 -3.06
N ALA A 191 2.90 -25.50 -2.92
CA ALA A 191 2.48 -26.47 -3.92
C ALA A 191 0.97 -26.45 -4.17
N PHE A 192 0.15 -26.33 -3.12
CA PHE A 192 -1.30 -26.21 -3.23
C PHE A 192 -1.71 -24.93 -3.97
N LEU A 193 -1.18 -23.77 -3.55
CA LEU A 193 -1.47 -22.47 -4.17
C LEU A 193 -1.10 -22.46 -5.65
N ALA A 194 0.07 -23.01 -6.02
CA ALA A 194 0.50 -23.11 -7.41
C ALA A 194 -0.47 -23.97 -8.25
N GLN A 195 -0.92 -25.11 -7.72
CA GLN A 195 -1.85 -25.99 -8.41
C GLN A 195 -3.24 -25.37 -8.59
N ILE A 196 -3.74 -24.69 -7.56
CA ILE A 196 -5.03 -23.98 -7.63
C ILE A 196 -4.94 -22.80 -8.59
N ALA A 197 -3.89 -21.97 -8.52
CA ALA A 197 -3.68 -20.88 -9.45
C ALA A 197 -3.61 -21.39 -10.90
N GLN A 198 -2.88 -22.48 -11.16
CA GLN A 198 -2.84 -23.12 -12.47
C GLN A 198 -4.23 -23.57 -12.94
N GLN A 199 -5.05 -24.14 -12.04
CA GLN A 199 -6.42 -24.54 -12.37
C GLN A 199 -7.29 -23.33 -12.71
N ILE A 200 -7.24 -22.26 -11.93
CA ILE A 200 -8.00 -21.03 -12.18
C ILE A 200 -7.62 -20.45 -13.53
N HIS A 201 -6.31 -20.24 -13.77
CA HIS A 201 -5.80 -19.77 -15.07
C HIS A 201 -6.14 -20.72 -16.21
N GLY A 202 -6.34 -22.02 -15.97
CA GLY A 202 -6.79 -22.98 -16.98
C GLY A 202 -8.24 -22.75 -17.42
N LEU A 203 -9.09 -22.29 -16.51
CA LEU A 203 -10.53 -22.07 -16.72
C LEU A 203 -10.86 -20.63 -17.10
N ASP A 204 -10.09 -19.67 -16.59
CA ASP A 204 -10.31 -18.24 -16.72
C ASP A 204 -9.02 -17.55 -17.17
N LYS A 205 -9.11 -16.83 -18.30
CA LYS A 205 -7.98 -16.09 -18.90
C LYS A 205 -8.09 -14.58 -18.70
N ASN A 206 -9.20 -14.11 -18.13
CA ASN A 206 -9.51 -12.70 -18.01
C ASN A 206 -9.12 -12.15 -16.64
N HIS A 207 -9.32 -12.94 -15.59
CA HIS A 207 -9.09 -12.49 -14.22
C HIS A 207 -7.72 -12.87 -13.69
N LEU A 208 -7.14 -11.96 -12.91
CA LEU A 208 -5.93 -12.20 -12.13
C LEU A 208 -6.23 -13.10 -10.93
N VAL A 209 -5.17 -13.65 -10.32
CA VAL A 209 -5.25 -14.52 -9.13
C VAL A 209 -4.35 -13.99 -8.01
N CYS A 210 -4.87 -13.94 -6.78
CA CYS A 210 -4.08 -13.71 -5.58
C CYS A 210 -4.20 -14.89 -4.60
N SER A 211 -3.24 -15.02 -3.69
CA SER A 211 -3.25 -16.08 -2.66
C SER A 211 -4.23 -15.80 -1.53
N GLY A 212 -4.39 -14.52 -1.16
CA GLY A 212 -5.05 -14.05 0.05
C GLY A 212 -4.33 -14.45 1.36
N ASN A 213 -3.03 -14.73 1.26
CA ASN A 213 -2.18 -14.99 2.42
C ASN A 213 -2.04 -13.75 3.30
N GLY A 214 -1.79 -14.00 4.59
CA GLY A 214 -1.49 -12.99 5.58
C GLY A 214 -0.04 -12.51 5.50
N MET A 215 0.35 -11.66 6.45
CA MET A 215 1.76 -11.37 6.68
C MET A 215 2.48 -12.61 7.24
N PRO A 216 3.64 -12.99 6.68
CA PRO A 216 4.51 -13.94 7.34
C PRO A 216 4.79 -13.52 8.78
N ARG A 217 4.74 -14.50 9.69
CA ARG A 217 5.09 -14.29 11.10
C ARG A 217 6.52 -13.74 11.20
N PRO A 218 6.85 -13.01 12.28
CA PRO A 218 8.18 -12.47 12.50
C PRO A 218 9.33 -13.48 12.45
N ASP A 219 9.07 -14.76 12.68
CA ASP A 219 10.00 -15.89 12.76
C ASP A 219 9.67 -17.00 11.74
N ALA A 220 8.87 -16.69 10.71
CA ALA A 220 8.35 -17.66 9.74
C ALA A 220 9.46 -18.42 9.00
N TRP A 221 10.53 -17.75 8.60
CA TRP A 221 11.66 -18.36 7.92
C TRP A 221 12.42 -19.31 8.85
N ASN A 222 12.66 -18.89 10.10
CA ASN A 222 13.36 -19.74 11.06
C ASN A 222 12.55 -20.99 11.42
N LEU A 223 11.22 -20.87 11.50
CA LEU A 223 10.33 -22.03 11.67
C LEU A 223 10.37 -22.97 10.46
N TYR A 224 10.27 -22.41 9.25
CA TYR A 224 10.39 -23.15 8.01
C TYR A 224 11.72 -23.92 7.92
N GLU A 225 12.84 -23.25 8.20
CA GLU A 225 14.16 -23.86 8.19
C GLU A 225 14.32 -24.95 9.25
N ALA A 226 13.81 -24.71 10.47
CA ALA A 226 13.85 -25.70 11.53
C ALA A 226 13.09 -26.98 11.13
N ARG A 227 11.90 -26.82 10.53
CA ARG A 227 11.11 -27.93 10.00
C ARG A 227 11.83 -28.66 8.87
N ARG A 228 12.43 -27.93 7.93
CA ARG A 228 13.20 -28.52 6.81
C ARG A 228 14.39 -29.35 7.30
N ARG A 229 14.97 -28.99 8.44
CA ARG A 229 16.06 -29.74 9.11
C ARG A 229 15.56 -30.89 10.00
N GLY A 230 14.25 -31.14 10.05
CA GLY A 230 13.65 -32.21 10.84
C GLY A 230 13.62 -31.93 12.35
N LEU A 231 13.70 -30.67 12.79
CA LEU A 231 13.64 -30.32 14.20
C LEU A 231 12.18 -30.32 14.67
N THR A 232 11.85 -31.17 15.65
CA THR A 232 10.47 -31.32 16.17
C THR A 232 10.17 -30.28 17.25
N GLN A 233 9.37 -29.27 16.89
CA GLN A 233 8.84 -28.16 17.71
C GLN A 233 9.85 -27.12 18.23
N PRO A 234 9.41 -25.87 18.48
CA PRO A 234 10.17 -24.87 19.22
C PRO A 234 10.14 -25.21 20.73
N ALA A 235 10.63 -26.39 21.13
CA ALA A 235 10.93 -26.70 22.54
C ALA A 235 12.30 -26.11 22.94
N GLY A 236 12.63 -24.96 22.39
CA GLY A 236 13.87 -24.22 22.58
C GLY A 236 13.58 -22.76 22.91
N PRO A 237 14.61 -21.91 23.06
CA PRO A 237 14.40 -20.47 23.19
C PRO A 237 13.57 -19.93 22.02
N PRO A 238 12.91 -18.76 22.17
CA PRO A 238 12.20 -18.10 21.08
C PRO A 238 13.06 -18.12 19.81
N GLN A 239 12.46 -18.50 18.67
CA GLN A 239 13.18 -18.48 17.41
C GLN A 239 13.71 -17.06 17.19
N PRO A 240 14.92 -16.89 16.64
CA PRO A 240 15.36 -15.58 16.22
C PRO A 240 14.32 -15.06 15.22
N LEU A 241 14.02 -13.77 15.30
CA LEU A 241 13.14 -13.18 14.31
C LEU A 241 13.89 -13.13 12.96
N ASP A 242 13.15 -13.09 11.89
CA ASP A 242 13.62 -13.08 10.53
C ASP A 242 14.24 -11.70 10.18
N THR A 243 15.29 -11.73 9.37
CA THR A 243 15.84 -10.56 8.67
C THR A 243 14.97 -10.20 7.46
N LEU A 244 15.13 -8.99 6.89
CA LEU A 244 14.37 -8.59 5.70
C LEU A 244 14.54 -9.55 4.50
N PRO A 245 15.75 -10.06 4.17
CA PRO A 245 15.90 -11.06 3.11
C PRO A 245 15.15 -12.37 3.40
N GLN A 246 15.15 -12.83 4.66
CA GLN A 246 14.41 -14.03 5.07
C GLN A 246 12.90 -13.82 4.97
N PHE A 247 12.41 -12.64 5.36
CA PHE A 247 11.02 -12.25 5.15
C PHE A 247 10.66 -12.25 3.65
N GLN A 248 11.48 -11.66 2.79
CA GLN A 248 11.28 -11.66 1.34
C GLN A 248 11.24 -13.09 0.77
N GLU A 249 12.10 -13.99 1.26
CA GLU A 249 12.09 -15.40 0.87
C GLU A 249 10.77 -16.08 1.23
N MET A 250 10.24 -15.84 2.44
CA MET A 250 8.95 -16.41 2.86
C MET A 250 7.77 -15.84 2.07
N VAL A 251 7.79 -14.53 1.78
CA VAL A 251 6.77 -13.90 0.93
C VAL A 251 6.78 -14.53 -0.46
N ALA A 252 7.96 -14.74 -1.05
CA ALA A 252 8.10 -15.37 -2.37
C ALA A 252 7.64 -16.84 -2.36
N LEU A 253 8.06 -17.62 -1.35
CA LEU A 253 7.68 -19.02 -1.19
C LEU A 253 6.15 -19.20 -1.10
N ARG A 254 5.49 -18.32 -0.34
CA ARG A 254 4.04 -18.34 -0.12
C ARG A 254 3.23 -17.69 -1.25
N ASN A 255 3.89 -17.10 -2.24
CA ASN A 255 3.25 -16.55 -3.43
C ASN A 255 3.92 -17.16 -4.69
N PRO A 256 3.70 -18.45 -4.97
CA PRO A 256 4.35 -19.16 -6.06
C PRO A 256 3.96 -18.62 -7.45
N ASN A 257 4.55 -19.20 -8.50
CA ASN A 257 4.17 -18.88 -9.89
C ASN A 257 2.68 -19.14 -10.13
N GLY A 258 2.05 -18.27 -10.92
CA GLY A 258 0.60 -18.26 -11.16
C GLY A 258 -0.18 -17.34 -10.23
N ILE A 259 0.41 -16.87 -9.13
CA ILE A 259 -0.12 -15.77 -8.33
C ILE A 259 0.30 -14.45 -8.97
N ASP A 260 -0.66 -13.70 -9.49
CA ASP A 260 -0.42 -12.46 -10.25
C ASP A 260 -0.28 -11.25 -9.32
N ILE A 261 -1.05 -11.26 -8.22
CA ILE A 261 -1.10 -10.17 -7.23
C ILE A 261 -0.59 -10.71 -5.89
N LEU A 262 0.40 -10.02 -5.31
CA LEU A 262 0.90 -10.36 -3.98
C LEU A 262 -0.13 -9.90 -2.95
N SER A 263 -0.55 -10.80 -2.06
CA SER A 263 -1.49 -10.48 -0.97
C SER A 263 -0.80 -10.53 0.39
N VAL A 264 -1.18 -9.59 1.26
CA VAL A 264 -0.91 -9.63 2.71
C VAL A 264 -2.11 -9.13 3.51
N HIS A 265 -2.22 -9.55 4.77
CA HIS A 265 -3.13 -8.97 5.74
C HIS A 265 -2.35 -8.21 6.82
N LEU A 266 -2.75 -6.98 7.10
CA LEU A 266 -2.02 -6.07 7.98
C LEU A 266 -2.83 -5.72 9.23
N ALA A 267 -2.20 -5.83 10.39
CA ALA A 267 -2.72 -5.34 11.65
C ALA A 267 -1.59 -4.58 12.38
N PRO A 268 -1.90 -3.74 13.38
CA PRO A 268 -0.88 -3.18 14.25
C PRO A 268 -0.06 -4.33 14.86
N PRO A 269 1.28 -4.31 14.77
CA PRO A 269 2.06 -5.36 15.40
C PRO A 269 1.86 -5.31 16.91
N GLY A 270 1.64 -6.49 17.50
CA GLY A 270 1.70 -6.67 18.94
C GLY A 270 3.13 -6.78 19.44
N GLU A 271 3.32 -7.36 20.63
CA GLU A 271 4.64 -7.54 21.27
C GLU A 271 5.67 -8.31 20.40
N ALA A 272 5.21 -9.14 19.45
CA ALA A 272 6.03 -9.88 18.51
C ALA A 272 6.26 -9.07 17.21
N THR A 273 7.02 -7.98 17.29
CA THR A 273 7.39 -7.18 16.12
C THR A 273 8.62 -7.78 15.39
N PRO A 274 8.63 -7.92 14.05
CA PRO A 274 9.80 -8.40 13.28
C PRO A 274 11.05 -7.56 13.50
N LEU A 275 12.26 -8.14 13.39
CA LEU A 275 13.54 -7.45 13.64
C LEU A 275 13.79 -6.24 12.72
N TRP A 276 13.19 -6.22 11.53
CA TRP A 276 13.30 -5.15 10.54
C TRP A 276 12.21 -4.08 10.67
N LEU A 277 11.32 -4.22 11.65
CA LEU A 277 10.27 -3.25 11.97
C LEU A 277 10.54 -2.67 13.37
N THR A 278 10.30 -1.37 13.55
CA THR A 278 10.37 -0.74 14.88
C THR A 278 9.34 -1.39 15.80
N ARG A 279 9.74 -1.74 17.04
CA ARG A 279 8.93 -2.46 18.05
C ARG A 279 7.52 -1.88 18.31
N ASP A 280 7.28 -0.63 17.92
CA ASP A 280 6.01 0.06 18.05
C ASP A 280 5.57 0.67 16.70
N ASP A 281 5.30 -0.17 15.69
CA ASP A 281 4.69 0.31 14.45
C ASP A 281 3.23 0.72 14.65
N THR A 282 3.03 1.80 15.37
CA THR A 282 1.76 2.54 15.51
C THR A 282 1.46 3.39 14.28
N GLN A 283 2.36 3.40 13.29
CA GLN A 283 2.33 4.25 12.11
C GLN A 283 2.37 3.45 10.80
N ALA A 284 1.87 2.20 10.81
CA ALA A 284 1.76 1.34 9.65
C ALA A 284 2.98 1.31 8.69
N LEU A 285 4.20 1.46 9.24
CA LEU A 285 5.49 1.40 8.58
C LEU A 285 5.79 0.04 7.95
N THR A 286 5.05 -0.99 8.34
CA THR A 286 5.10 -2.31 7.69
C THR A 286 4.73 -2.23 6.22
N LEU A 287 3.76 -1.38 5.86
CA LEU A 287 3.22 -1.29 4.50
C LEU A 287 4.31 -0.91 3.45
N PRO A 288 5.12 0.15 3.63
CA PRO A 288 6.22 0.47 2.72
C PRO A 288 7.23 -0.68 2.50
N TRP A 289 7.51 -1.48 3.54
CA TRP A 289 8.44 -2.62 3.41
C TRP A 289 7.84 -3.75 2.59
N VAL A 290 6.57 -4.07 2.81
CA VAL A 290 5.86 -5.07 2.01
C VAL A 290 5.75 -4.61 0.56
N GLN A 291 5.47 -3.33 0.33
CA GLN A 291 5.46 -2.77 -1.02
C GLN A 291 6.82 -2.91 -1.69
N ARG A 292 7.90 -2.66 -0.97
CA ARG A 292 9.25 -2.84 -1.52
C ARG A 292 9.47 -4.30 -1.96
N VAL A 293 9.07 -5.26 -1.13
CA VAL A 293 9.14 -6.69 -1.48
C VAL A 293 8.29 -7.01 -2.70
N ALA A 294 7.08 -6.45 -2.81
CA ALA A 294 6.21 -6.64 -3.97
C ALA A 294 6.84 -6.08 -5.26
N LEU A 295 7.47 -4.90 -5.19
CA LEU A 295 8.23 -4.32 -6.30
C LEU A 295 9.41 -5.20 -6.72
N ASP A 296 10.18 -5.71 -5.75
CA ASP A 296 11.33 -6.58 -6.02
C ASP A 296 10.91 -7.95 -6.59
N LEU A 297 9.68 -8.40 -6.28
CA LEU A 297 9.06 -9.61 -6.88
C LEU A 297 8.32 -9.34 -8.19
N HIS A 298 8.29 -8.09 -8.66
CA HIS A 298 7.56 -7.66 -9.86
C HIS A 298 6.07 -8.03 -9.84
N ARG A 299 5.42 -7.89 -8.67
CA ARG A 299 3.98 -8.08 -8.52
C ARG A 299 3.33 -6.87 -7.84
N PRO A 300 2.12 -6.47 -8.27
CA PRO A 300 1.35 -5.46 -7.54
C PRO A 300 0.94 -6.00 -6.17
N LEU A 301 0.84 -5.10 -5.19
CA LEU A 301 0.44 -5.41 -3.83
C LEU A 301 -1.07 -5.24 -3.64
N PHE A 302 -1.69 -6.21 -2.99
CA PHE A 302 -3.03 -6.12 -2.42
C PHE A 302 -2.96 -6.35 -0.92
N VAL A 303 -3.41 -5.36 -0.14
CA VAL A 303 -3.63 -5.55 1.30
C VAL A 303 -5.02 -6.13 1.50
N GLY A 304 -5.14 -7.46 1.48
CA GLY A 304 -6.42 -8.19 1.46
C GLY A 304 -7.31 -7.99 2.68
N ALA A 305 -6.70 -7.59 3.79
CA ALA A 305 -7.40 -7.16 4.99
C ALA A 305 -6.48 -6.22 5.77
N PHE A 306 -7.06 -5.15 6.31
CA PHE A 306 -6.42 -4.41 7.37
C PHE A 306 -7.39 -3.91 8.42
N GLY A 307 -6.94 -3.85 9.66
CA GLY A 307 -7.70 -3.24 10.72
C GLY A 307 -7.06 -3.34 12.09
N GLN A 308 -7.69 -2.64 13.03
CA GLN A 308 -7.43 -2.73 14.46
C GLN A 308 -8.78 -2.71 15.18
N ALA A 309 -8.78 -2.90 16.50
CA ALA A 309 -10.00 -2.65 17.26
C ALA A 309 -10.41 -1.16 17.10
N VAL A 310 -11.63 -0.94 16.59
CA VAL A 310 -12.19 0.39 16.26
C VAL A 310 -13.37 0.75 17.15
N GLN A 311 -13.91 -0.20 17.91
CA GLN A 311 -14.98 0.06 18.86
C GLN A 311 -14.83 -0.81 20.12
N SER A 312 -15.43 -0.35 21.21
CA SER A 312 -15.58 -1.11 22.44
C SER A 312 -16.96 -0.85 23.00
N LYS A 313 -17.74 -1.92 23.21
CA LYS A 313 -19.14 -1.84 23.69
C LYS A 313 -20.01 -0.87 22.87
N GLY A 314 -19.85 -0.88 21.54
CA GLY A 314 -20.59 -0.02 20.61
C GLY A 314 -20.13 1.45 20.58
N VAL A 315 -19.02 1.79 21.23
CA VAL A 315 -18.45 3.14 21.22
C VAL A 315 -17.18 3.15 20.37
N GLU A 316 -17.17 3.99 19.33
CA GLU A 316 -16.01 4.23 18.46
C GLU A 316 -14.77 4.63 19.28
N GLN A 317 -13.65 3.97 19.00
CA GLN A 317 -12.33 4.19 19.59
C GLN A 317 -11.41 4.89 18.58
N SER A 318 -10.34 5.49 19.10
CA SER A 318 -9.28 6.03 18.25
C SER A 318 -8.53 4.90 17.53
N ALA A 319 -8.36 5.02 16.22
CA ALA A 319 -7.63 4.04 15.41
C ALA A 319 -6.45 4.69 14.65
N PRO A 320 -5.40 5.15 15.35
CA PRO A 320 -4.31 5.91 14.75
C PRO A 320 -3.52 5.10 13.71
N TRP A 321 -3.37 3.79 13.91
CA TRP A 321 -2.67 2.93 12.95
C TRP A 321 -3.47 2.79 11.65
N MET A 322 -4.79 2.57 11.73
CA MET A 322 -5.65 2.54 10.53
C MET A 322 -5.66 3.86 9.79
N LEU A 323 -5.76 4.99 10.51
CA LEU A 323 -5.70 6.32 9.90
C LEU A 323 -4.38 6.54 9.17
N ASN A 324 -3.26 6.11 9.76
CA ASN A 324 -1.96 6.22 9.13
C ASN A 324 -1.83 5.31 7.90
N LEU A 325 -2.30 4.06 7.98
CA LEU A 325 -2.33 3.15 6.83
C LEU A 325 -3.15 3.76 5.68
N MET A 326 -4.33 4.31 5.95
CA MET A 326 -5.15 4.98 4.92
C MET A 326 -4.44 6.19 4.30
N GLN A 327 -3.69 6.96 5.09
CA GLN A 327 -2.86 8.06 4.56
C GLN A 327 -1.73 7.54 3.66
N ARG A 328 -1.07 6.44 4.02
CA ARG A 328 -0.03 5.81 3.19
C ARG A 328 -0.57 5.27 1.87
N LEU A 329 -1.75 4.65 1.91
CA LEU A 329 -2.46 4.16 0.74
C LEU A 329 -2.80 5.28 -0.25
N GLN A 330 -2.89 6.55 0.18
CA GLN A 330 -3.04 7.70 -0.72
C GLN A 330 -1.75 7.96 -1.53
N ILE A 331 -0.58 7.78 -0.91
CA ILE A 331 0.73 8.24 -1.41
C ILE A 331 1.49 7.15 -2.22
N THR A 332 0.84 6.01 -2.52
CA THR A 332 1.23 4.93 -3.45
C THR A 332 1.85 3.66 -2.86
N ASP A 333 1.75 3.41 -1.55
CA ASP A 333 2.35 2.18 -1.00
C ASP A 333 1.63 0.90 -1.41
N ALA A 334 0.32 0.87 -1.64
CA ALA A 334 -0.34 -0.27 -2.27
C ALA A 334 -1.48 0.21 -3.17
N PRO A 335 -1.67 -0.37 -4.37
CA PRO A 335 -2.77 0.02 -5.23
C PRO A 335 -4.13 -0.36 -4.64
N LEU A 336 -4.24 -1.54 -4.02
CA LEU A 336 -5.49 -2.04 -3.46
C LEU A 336 -5.33 -2.43 -1.99
N ALA A 337 -6.36 -2.12 -1.21
CA ALA A 337 -6.47 -2.55 0.19
C ALA A 337 -7.93 -2.73 0.56
N ALA A 338 -8.25 -3.63 1.50
CA ALA A 338 -9.60 -3.78 2.02
C ALA A 338 -9.62 -3.64 3.54
N VAL A 339 -10.51 -2.79 4.06
CA VAL A 339 -10.79 -2.73 5.50
C VAL A 339 -11.41 -4.06 5.94
N GLN A 340 -10.96 -4.61 7.06
CA GLN A 340 -11.54 -5.83 7.63
C GLN A 340 -12.89 -5.53 8.33
N ASP A 341 -13.78 -6.52 8.36
CA ASP A 341 -15.04 -6.50 9.12
C ASP A 341 -15.94 -5.28 8.87
N TRP A 342 -16.28 -5.00 7.62
CA TRP A 342 -17.25 -3.95 7.26
C TRP A 342 -18.68 -4.41 7.52
N GLU A 343 -19.43 -3.67 8.34
CA GLU A 343 -20.85 -3.91 8.65
C GLU A 343 -21.14 -5.38 9.01
N SER A 344 -20.22 -6.04 9.73
CA SER A 344 -20.37 -7.42 10.20
C SER A 344 -21.53 -7.55 11.18
N ASP A 345 -22.27 -8.66 11.08
CA ASP A 345 -23.39 -8.99 11.96
C ASP A 345 -23.22 -10.40 12.57
N PRO A 346 -23.10 -10.55 13.91
CA PRO A 346 -23.09 -9.48 14.91
C PRO A 346 -21.78 -8.66 14.86
N PRO A 347 -21.83 -7.37 15.29
CA PRO A 347 -20.64 -6.52 15.27
C PRO A 347 -19.60 -6.99 16.29
N THR A 348 -18.33 -6.94 15.88
CA THR A 348 -17.14 -7.21 16.70
C THR A 348 -16.46 -5.89 17.10
N ASN A 349 -15.43 -5.95 17.95
CA ASN A 349 -14.61 -4.77 18.25
C ASN A 349 -13.85 -4.23 17.02
N PHE A 350 -13.74 -5.02 15.95
CA PHE A 350 -13.11 -4.67 14.69
C PHE A 350 -14.11 -4.16 13.65
N THR A 351 -15.42 -4.31 13.90
CA THR A 351 -16.44 -3.92 12.94
C THR A 351 -16.41 -2.43 12.68
N LEU A 352 -16.11 -2.07 11.44
CA LEU A 352 -16.20 -0.71 10.94
C LEU A 352 -17.55 -0.55 10.25
N SER A 353 -18.31 0.44 10.71
CA SER A 353 -19.67 0.73 10.28
C SER A 353 -19.85 2.23 10.07
N TRP A 354 -20.65 2.60 9.08
CA TRP A 354 -21.10 3.98 8.89
C TRP A 354 -21.84 4.51 10.11
N GLN A 355 -22.57 3.64 10.82
CA GLN A 355 -23.45 4.01 11.92
C GLN A 355 -22.72 4.04 13.27
N THR A 356 -21.90 3.02 13.58
CA THR A 356 -21.26 2.90 14.91
C THR A 356 -19.83 3.44 14.96
N THR A 357 -19.14 3.54 13.83
CA THR A 357 -17.79 4.13 13.72
C THR A 357 -17.74 5.22 12.63
N PRO A 358 -18.59 6.27 12.72
CA PRO A 358 -18.77 7.24 11.65
C PRO A 358 -17.50 8.06 11.36
N LYS A 359 -16.62 8.30 12.34
CA LYS A 359 -15.40 9.09 12.10
C LYS A 359 -14.43 8.32 11.21
N LEU A 360 -14.26 7.03 11.46
CA LEU A 360 -13.41 6.17 10.63
C LEU A 360 -14.00 5.94 9.23
N ALA A 361 -15.33 5.77 9.12
CA ALA A 361 -15.99 5.67 7.82
C ALA A 361 -15.79 6.96 6.98
N VAL A 362 -15.88 8.15 7.61
CA VAL A 362 -15.56 9.43 6.95
C VAL A 362 -14.09 9.55 6.57
N ALA A 363 -13.17 9.03 7.39
CA ALA A 363 -11.75 9.01 7.06
C ALA A 363 -11.46 8.15 5.82
N MET A 364 -12.07 6.96 5.75
CA MET A 364 -11.99 6.09 4.56
C MET A 364 -12.58 6.78 3.32
N LYS A 365 -13.75 7.43 3.44
CA LYS A 365 -14.34 8.23 2.37
C LYS A 365 -13.40 9.30 1.84
N THR A 366 -12.75 10.02 2.76
CA THR A 366 -11.79 11.08 2.42
C THR A 366 -10.58 10.51 1.69
N ALA A 367 -10.06 9.36 2.15
CA ALA A 367 -8.93 8.69 1.52
C ALA A 367 -9.27 8.20 0.10
N ASN A 368 -10.43 7.57 -0.09
CA ASN A 368 -10.90 7.14 -1.41
C ASN A 368 -11.12 8.31 -2.36
N ALA A 369 -11.69 9.43 -1.88
CA ALA A 369 -11.84 10.64 -2.69
C ALA A 369 -10.48 11.21 -3.14
N PHE A 370 -9.48 11.23 -2.25
CA PHE A 370 -8.12 11.66 -2.59
C PHE A 370 -7.46 10.75 -3.63
N ILE A 371 -7.58 9.42 -3.45
CA ILE A 371 -7.06 8.43 -4.41
C ILE A 371 -7.70 8.64 -5.79
N ALA A 372 -9.02 8.83 -5.83
CA ALA A 372 -9.75 9.04 -7.08
C ALA A 372 -9.31 10.32 -7.80
N ASP A 373 -9.14 11.45 -7.09
CA ASP A 373 -8.64 12.71 -7.68
C ASP A 373 -7.21 12.57 -8.20
N THR A 374 -6.35 11.85 -7.45
CA THR A 374 -4.95 11.59 -7.83
C THR A 374 -4.85 10.76 -9.12
N VAL A 375 -5.67 9.71 -9.24
CA VAL A 375 -5.77 8.88 -10.45
C VAL A 375 -6.29 9.70 -11.63
N ALA A 376 -7.36 10.48 -11.44
CA ALA A 376 -7.95 11.31 -12.51
C ALA A 376 -6.97 12.35 -13.06
N ARG A 377 -6.11 12.93 -12.20
CA ARG A 377 -5.09 13.91 -12.60
C ARG A 377 -3.81 13.29 -13.16
N HIS A 378 -3.72 11.96 -13.26
CA HIS A 378 -2.50 11.23 -13.63
C HIS A 378 -1.27 11.59 -12.76
N VAL A 379 -1.51 12.04 -11.52
CA VAL A 379 -0.43 12.38 -10.59
C VAL A 379 -0.02 11.10 -9.87
N LEU A 380 0.79 10.27 -10.51
CA LEU A 380 1.51 9.24 -9.76
C LEU A 380 2.63 9.95 -8.98
N VAL A 381 2.43 10.14 -7.68
CA VAL A 381 3.53 10.51 -6.78
C VAL A 381 4.44 9.28 -6.65
N ALA A 382 5.27 9.04 -7.66
CA ALA A 382 6.34 8.05 -7.56
C ALA A 382 7.39 8.63 -6.61
N LEU A 383 7.30 8.30 -5.32
CA LEU A 383 8.44 8.47 -4.43
C LEU A 383 9.54 7.51 -4.90
N PRO A 384 10.78 7.97 -5.14
CA PRO A 384 11.88 7.10 -5.54
C PRO A 384 12.05 5.95 -4.54
N PRO A 385 12.17 4.68 -5.00
CA PRO A 385 12.45 3.54 -4.12
C PRO A 385 13.74 3.70 -3.31
N GLU A 386 14.66 4.54 -3.80
CA GLU A 386 15.97 4.85 -3.21
C GLU A 386 15.88 5.66 -1.91
N LEU A 387 14.73 6.28 -1.60
CA LEU A 387 14.50 6.96 -0.31
C LEU A 387 14.27 5.98 0.85
N PHE A 388 14.01 4.70 0.56
CA PHE A 388 13.82 3.64 1.57
C PHE A 388 14.90 2.55 1.50
N ALA A 389 15.69 2.53 0.42
CA ALA A 389 16.71 1.51 0.17
C ALA A 389 18.12 2.03 0.52
N THR A 390 18.43 2.10 1.81
CA THR A 390 19.81 1.96 2.32
C THR A 390 19.72 1.60 3.80
N GLU A 391 20.82 1.13 4.39
CA GLU A 391 21.05 0.88 5.83
C GLU A 391 20.64 2.04 6.78
N ILE A 392 20.15 3.15 6.22
CA ILE A 392 19.54 4.30 6.89
C ILE A 392 18.28 3.92 7.70
N ALA A 393 17.53 2.87 7.36
CA ALA A 393 16.38 2.48 8.19
C ALA A 393 16.78 1.98 9.59
N VAL A 394 17.92 1.29 9.71
CA VAL A 394 18.51 0.91 11.01
C VAL A 394 19.20 2.12 11.67
N ALA A 395 19.71 3.06 10.87
CA ALA A 395 20.23 4.34 11.39
C ALA A 395 19.11 5.26 11.92
N ASN A 396 17.90 5.20 11.35
CA ASN A 396 16.71 5.98 11.72
C ASN A 396 16.22 5.67 13.13
N ASP A 397 16.51 4.48 13.65
CA ASP A 397 16.15 4.08 15.01
C ASP A 397 17.02 4.80 16.06
N ARG A 398 18.33 4.93 15.78
CA ARG A 398 19.19 5.86 16.53
C ARG A 398 18.81 7.30 16.27
N LEU A 399 18.39 7.64 15.05
CA LEU A 399 18.02 8.99 14.62
C LEU A 399 16.69 9.46 15.19
N HIS A 400 15.77 8.60 15.66
CA HIS A 400 14.53 9.00 16.34
C HIS A 400 14.73 9.24 17.85
N THR A 401 15.55 8.42 18.53
CA THR A 401 16.02 8.74 19.89
C THR A 401 16.98 9.93 19.88
N LEU A 402 17.84 10.03 18.86
CA LEU A 402 18.58 11.24 18.55
C LEU A 402 17.69 12.31 17.92
N ALA A 403 16.47 12.09 17.42
CA ALA A 403 15.70 13.16 16.74
C ALA A 403 15.26 14.17 17.78
N THR A 404 14.82 13.70 18.94
CA THR A 404 14.49 14.58 20.06
C THR A 404 15.73 15.28 20.61
N GLN A 405 16.88 14.58 20.66
CA GLN A 405 18.16 15.19 21.09
C GLN A 405 18.76 16.14 20.04
N LEU A 406 18.67 15.82 18.75
CA LEU A 406 19.08 16.60 17.59
C LEU A 406 18.15 17.77 17.40
N GLN A 407 16.85 17.63 17.62
CA GLN A 407 15.92 18.77 17.71
C GLN A 407 16.33 19.66 18.88
N THR A 408 16.63 19.09 20.05
CA THR A 408 17.10 19.87 21.22
C THR A 408 18.44 20.57 20.97
N LEU A 409 19.34 19.98 20.19
CA LEU A 409 20.65 20.57 19.82
C LEU A 409 20.59 21.49 18.60
N ALA A 410 19.72 21.21 17.63
CA ALA A 410 19.61 21.91 16.36
C ALA A 410 18.61 23.07 16.42
N LEU A 411 17.59 23.05 17.29
CA LEU A 411 16.69 24.19 17.49
C LEU A 411 17.44 25.45 17.94
N PRO A 412 18.35 25.40 18.93
CA PRO A 412 19.18 26.54 19.29
C PRO A 412 20.08 27.00 18.14
N LEU A 413 20.66 26.06 17.37
CA LEU A 413 21.50 26.39 16.22
C LEU A 413 20.69 27.06 15.10
N LEU A 414 19.50 26.53 14.77
CA LEU A 414 18.58 27.11 13.79
C LEU A 414 18.06 28.47 14.25
N GLN A 415 17.72 28.63 15.52
CA GLN A 415 17.38 29.93 16.09
C GLN A 415 18.54 30.91 15.97
N ALA A 416 19.78 30.46 16.18
CA ALA A 416 20.96 31.27 15.98
C ALA A 416 21.30 31.51 14.50
N MET A 417 20.82 30.68 13.57
CA MET A 417 20.93 30.89 12.11
C MET A 417 19.85 31.85 11.56
N ARG A 418 18.71 31.98 12.25
CA ARG A 418 17.62 32.88 11.85
C ARG A 418 18.06 34.34 11.88
N LEU A 419 17.90 34.99 10.74
CA LEU A 419 17.94 36.43 10.60
C LEU A 419 16.55 36.90 10.21
N PRO A 420 15.76 37.47 11.15
CA PRO A 420 14.39 37.86 10.87
C PRO A 420 14.31 38.99 9.82
N PRO A 421 13.13 39.24 9.25
CA PRO A 421 12.91 40.40 8.38
C PRO A 421 13.39 41.69 9.06
N ASN A 422 14.18 42.50 8.34
CA ASN A 422 14.87 43.69 8.84
C ASN A 422 15.91 43.45 9.96
N GLY A 423 16.20 42.19 10.29
CA GLY A 423 17.23 41.79 11.23
C GLY A 423 18.63 42.04 10.68
N LYS A 424 19.57 42.34 11.57
CA LYS A 424 20.97 42.64 11.25
C LYS A 424 21.92 41.63 11.91
N ARG A 425 22.91 41.14 11.16
CA ARG A 425 24.01 40.30 11.66
C ARG A 425 25.33 40.75 11.03
N GLY A 426 26.21 41.35 11.83
CA GLY A 426 27.41 42.01 11.30
C GLY A 426 27.04 43.12 10.31
N THR A 427 27.54 43.02 9.08
CA THR A 427 27.21 43.94 7.97
C THR A 427 25.96 43.53 7.17
N LEU A 428 25.41 42.34 7.41
CA LEU A 428 24.25 41.82 6.68
C LEU A 428 22.96 42.36 7.28
N LEU A 429 22.05 42.82 6.41
CA LEU A 429 20.70 43.26 6.74
C LEU A 429 19.70 42.48 5.89
N ASN A 430 18.79 41.76 6.52
CA ASN A 430 17.76 41.00 5.81
C ASN A 430 16.63 41.92 5.33
N ARG A 431 16.51 42.13 4.02
CA ARG A 431 15.45 42.91 3.36
C ARG A 431 14.46 42.05 2.57
N THR A 432 14.52 40.74 2.70
CA THR A 432 13.73 39.81 1.88
C THR A 432 12.24 39.78 2.26
N GLY A 433 11.91 40.22 3.47
CA GLY A 433 10.55 40.17 4.03
C GLY A 433 10.16 38.81 4.60
N THR A 434 11.08 37.84 4.66
CA THR A 434 10.91 36.54 5.32
C THR A 434 12.15 36.21 6.17
N ASP A 435 12.05 35.22 7.06
CA ASP A 435 13.18 34.77 7.87
C ASP A 435 14.24 34.11 6.97
N LEU A 436 15.48 34.59 7.05
CA LEU A 436 16.62 33.96 6.38
C LEU A 436 17.36 33.03 7.34
N LEU A 437 17.79 31.86 6.85
CA LEU A 437 18.56 30.89 7.64
C LEU A 437 20.02 30.94 7.22
N LEU A 438 20.79 31.88 7.74
CA LEU A 438 22.19 32.02 7.34
C LEU A 438 23.08 31.09 8.18
N PRO A 439 23.88 30.20 7.54
CA PRO A 439 24.85 29.38 8.25
C PRO A 439 25.88 30.25 8.99
N TYR A 440 26.57 29.64 9.96
CA TYR A 440 27.49 30.34 10.87
C TYR A 440 28.76 30.86 10.18
N ASP A 441 29.06 30.42 8.96
CA ASP A 441 30.13 30.99 8.17
C ASP A 441 29.69 32.33 7.55
N GLN A 442 30.64 33.22 7.29
CA GLN A 442 30.36 34.58 6.83
C GLN A 442 29.84 34.65 5.38
N SER A 443 29.18 33.59 4.89
CA SER A 443 28.57 33.61 3.56
C SER A 443 27.48 34.69 3.52
N PRO A 444 27.63 35.72 2.65
CA PRO A 444 26.65 36.78 2.53
C PRO A 444 25.44 36.34 1.70
N ARG A 445 25.22 35.05 1.47
CA ARG A 445 24.19 34.49 0.60
C ARG A 445 23.72 33.13 1.11
N PHE A 446 22.46 32.83 0.83
CA PHE A 446 21.81 31.58 1.20
C PHE A 446 21.54 30.72 -0.03
N ARG A 447 21.82 29.41 0.06
CA ARG A 447 21.62 28.47 -1.04
C ARG A 447 20.20 27.88 -1.04
N VAL A 448 19.51 27.93 -2.17
CA VAL A 448 18.12 27.44 -2.27
C VAL A 448 18.04 25.92 -2.08
N ALA A 449 19.06 25.18 -2.49
CA ALA A 449 19.14 23.73 -2.24
C ALA A 449 19.15 23.38 -0.74
N ASP A 450 19.79 24.21 0.09
CA ASP A 450 19.88 23.96 1.53
C ASP A 450 18.51 24.16 2.20
N LEU A 451 17.70 25.10 1.70
CA LEU A 451 16.29 25.24 2.13
C LEU A 451 15.45 24.03 1.74
N ALA A 452 15.62 23.51 0.52
CA ALA A 452 14.86 22.35 0.06
C ALA A 452 15.15 21.13 0.96
N LEU A 453 16.40 20.98 1.41
CA LEU A 453 16.79 19.97 2.38
C LEU A 453 16.20 20.25 3.77
N LEU A 454 16.29 21.49 4.26
CA LEU A 454 15.76 21.89 5.57
C LEU A 454 14.23 21.75 5.66
N ALA A 455 13.50 22.03 4.58
CA ALA A 455 12.04 21.90 4.55
C ALA A 455 11.56 20.45 4.79
N GLN A 456 12.40 19.46 4.49
CA GLN A 456 12.09 18.04 4.70
C GLN A 456 12.32 17.59 6.15
N THR A 457 12.98 18.41 6.98
CA THR A 457 13.34 18.03 8.36
C THR A 457 12.22 18.24 9.38
N GLY A 458 11.13 18.93 9.01
CA GLY A 458 10.08 19.33 9.95
C GLY A 458 10.48 20.44 10.94
N LEU A 459 11.66 21.05 10.80
CA LEU A 459 12.17 22.09 11.70
C LEU A 459 11.72 23.52 11.33
N LEU A 460 11.13 23.69 10.15
CA LEU A 460 10.59 24.97 9.67
C LEU A 460 9.09 25.03 9.91
N SER A 461 8.61 26.17 10.39
CA SER A 461 7.18 26.44 10.48
C SER A 461 6.55 26.61 9.11
N SER A 462 5.24 26.34 9.01
CA SER A 462 4.46 26.58 7.80
C SER A 462 4.57 28.02 7.28
N LYS A 463 4.66 29.00 8.19
CA LYS A 463 4.83 30.43 7.85
C LYS A 463 6.20 30.72 7.23
N GLU A 464 7.26 30.08 7.72
CA GLU A 464 8.60 30.20 7.14
C GLU A 464 8.63 29.61 5.73
N ILE A 465 8.08 28.41 5.55
CA ILE A 465 7.99 27.74 4.25
C ILE A 465 7.21 28.60 3.25
N GLU A 466 6.04 29.13 3.65
CA GLU A 466 5.24 30.03 2.82
C GLU A 466 6.04 31.29 2.42
N GLY A 467 6.72 31.91 3.37
CA GLY A 467 7.54 33.10 3.13
C GLY A 467 8.65 32.85 2.11
N TRP A 468 9.30 31.69 2.20
CA TRP A 468 10.31 31.26 1.24
C TRP A 468 9.75 30.97 -0.14
N ILE A 469 8.62 30.28 -0.25
CA ILE A 469 7.95 30.03 -1.54
C ILE A 469 7.62 31.37 -2.21
N ARG A 470 7.07 32.33 -1.46
CA ARG A 470 6.75 33.68 -1.97
C ARG A 470 8.03 34.44 -2.39
N LEU A 471 9.12 34.29 -1.66
CA LEU A 471 10.41 34.89 -2.05
C LEU A 471 10.94 34.27 -3.35
N LEU A 472 11.01 32.95 -3.44
CA LEU A 472 11.52 32.26 -4.63
C LEU A 472 10.64 32.50 -5.86
N ALA A 473 9.32 32.53 -5.70
CA ALA A 473 8.40 32.88 -6.77
C ALA A 473 8.64 34.31 -7.30
N ARG A 474 8.96 35.27 -6.41
CA ARG A 474 9.33 36.63 -6.82
C ARG A 474 10.69 36.70 -7.52
N LEU A 475 11.62 35.81 -7.17
CA LEU A 475 12.98 35.78 -7.71
C LEU A 475 13.14 34.92 -8.96
N GLN A 476 12.11 34.19 -9.35
CA GLN A 476 12.05 33.51 -10.64
C GLN A 476 12.24 34.50 -11.79
N ASN A 477 12.92 34.08 -12.84
CA ASN A 477 13.06 34.88 -14.06
C ASN A 477 11.85 34.86 -15.03
N GLY A 478 10.75 34.20 -14.67
CA GLY A 478 9.53 34.15 -15.49
C GLY A 478 9.74 33.52 -16.87
N GLY A 479 8.83 33.82 -17.81
CA GLY A 479 8.79 33.17 -19.13
C GLY A 479 9.91 33.52 -20.11
N SER A 480 10.86 34.38 -19.73
CA SER A 480 11.98 34.80 -20.59
C SER A 480 13.32 34.31 -20.03
N PRO A 481 14.18 33.67 -20.86
CA PRO A 481 15.52 33.32 -20.43
C PRO A 481 16.35 34.56 -20.08
N LEU A 482 17.14 34.48 -19.00
CA LEU A 482 18.14 35.52 -18.70
C LEU A 482 19.43 35.24 -19.45
N ARG A 483 20.09 36.28 -19.92
CA ARG A 483 21.41 36.22 -20.55
C ARG A 483 22.38 37.10 -19.81
N PHE A 484 23.54 36.56 -19.49
CA PHE A 484 24.61 37.23 -18.79
C PHE A 484 25.86 37.33 -19.68
N ALA A 485 26.82 38.15 -19.27
CA ALA A 485 28.11 38.25 -19.95
C ALA A 485 28.84 36.88 -19.97
N GLY A 486 29.69 36.66 -20.98
CA GLY A 486 30.44 35.40 -21.10
C GLY A 486 29.64 34.21 -21.64
N GLY A 487 28.45 34.43 -22.21
CA GLY A 487 27.63 33.37 -22.81
C GLY A 487 26.81 32.55 -21.80
N LEU A 488 26.81 32.95 -20.52
CA LEU A 488 25.98 32.32 -19.49
C LEU A 488 24.51 32.68 -19.71
N SER A 489 23.65 31.67 -19.64
CA SER A 489 22.20 31.85 -19.76
C SER A 489 21.45 31.04 -18.72
N VAL A 490 20.35 31.59 -18.24
CA VAL A 490 19.40 30.92 -17.35
C VAL A 490 18.10 30.71 -18.13
N PRO A 491 17.60 29.46 -18.28
CA PRO A 491 16.35 29.17 -18.96
C PRO A 491 15.14 29.89 -18.33
N ALA A 492 14.06 30.07 -19.09
CA ALA A 492 12.80 30.56 -18.54
C ALA A 492 12.31 29.70 -17.37
N TYR A 493 11.64 30.33 -16.40
CA TYR A 493 11.05 29.74 -15.20
C TYR A 493 12.04 29.05 -14.24
N SER A 494 13.33 29.36 -14.32
CA SER A 494 14.34 28.83 -13.43
C SER A 494 14.24 29.43 -12.03
N MET A 495 14.75 28.70 -11.03
CA MET A 495 14.94 29.19 -9.66
C MET A 495 16.40 29.59 -9.44
N PRO A 496 16.67 30.69 -8.71
CA PRO A 496 18.06 31.07 -8.42
C PRO A 496 18.72 30.02 -7.52
N ASP A 497 20.02 29.80 -7.71
CA ASP A 497 20.78 28.89 -6.87
C ASP A 497 21.05 29.50 -5.48
N TRP A 498 21.18 30.84 -5.42
CA TRP A 498 21.40 31.59 -4.18
C TRP A 498 20.53 32.84 -4.07
N VAL A 499 20.22 33.23 -2.83
CA VAL A 499 19.51 34.47 -2.48
C VAL A 499 20.38 35.31 -1.55
N ALA A 500 20.58 36.58 -1.88
CA ALA A 500 21.30 37.51 -1.03
C ALA A 500 20.37 38.14 0.03
N PRO A 501 20.89 38.61 1.19
CA PRO A 501 20.11 39.24 2.25
C PRO A 501 19.31 40.47 1.82
N ASP A 502 19.73 41.16 0.76
CA ASP A 502 18.98 42.27 0.18
C ASP A 502 17.76 41.82 -0.66
N GLY A 503 17.58 40.51 -0.85
CA GLY A 503 16.50 39.93 -1.65
C GLY A 503 16.83 39.81 -3.13
N THR A 504 18.10 39.90 -3.53
CA THR A 504 18.48 39.70 -4.93
C THR A 504 18.78 38.23 -5.26
N ALA A 505 18.42 37.82 -6.49
CA ALA A 505 18.71 36.51 -7.04
C ALA A 505 20.17 36.41 -7.49
N CYS A 506 20.84 35.32 -7.13
CA CYS A 506 22.20 35.01 -7.59
C CYS A 506 22.22 33.64 -8.28
N TRP A 507 22.46 33.66 -9.59
CA TRP A 507 22.37 32.48 -10.46
C TRP A 507 23.71 31.75 -10.63
N PHE A 508 24.82 32.48 -10.48
CA PHE A 508 26.18 31.98 -10.68
C PHE A 508 27.09 32.56 -9.58
N PRO A 509 27.15 31.94 -8.39
CA PRO A 509 27.88 32.47 -7.23
C PRO A 509 29.40 32.51 -7.46
N ASP A 510 29.94 31.56 -8.23
CA ASP A 510 31.37 31.39 -8.51
C ASP A 510 31.83 32.05 -9.82
N ALA A 511 30.92 32.70 -10.54
CA ALA A 511 31.29 33.55 -11.67
C ALA A 511 31.95 34.81 -11.11
N LYS A 512 33.25 34.73 -10.82
CA LYS A 512 34.06 35.86 -10.38
C LYS A 512 33.90 37.00 -11.40
N GLY A 513 33.12 38.01 -11.01
CA GLY A 513 33.07 39.28 -11.71
C GLY A 513 34.43 39.94 -11.60
N VAL A 514 35.26 39.81 -12.64
CA VAL A 514 36.22 40.83 -12.99
C VAL A 514 35.89 41.29 -14.39
N VAL A 515 35.46 42.53 -14.50
CA VAL A 515 35.49 43.30 -15.73
C VAL A 515 36.97 43.47 -16.12
N SER A 516 37.58 42.45 -16.70
CA SER A 516 38.66 42.58 -17.69
C SER A 516 39.06 41.19 -18.22
N ARG A 517 39.01 41.10 -19.55
CA ARG A 517 39.62 40.10 -20.43
C ARG A 517 39.25 38.63 -20.20
N ALA A 518 38.49 38.15 -21.19
CA ALA A 518 38.42 36.76 -21.59
C ALA A 518 39.81 36.11 -21.64
N GLN A 519 39.97 35.01 -20.91
CA GLN A 519 40.70 33.82 -21.32
C GLN A 519 40.31 32.67 -20.37
N GLY A 520 39.94 31.54 -20.98
CA GLY A 520 39.18 30.49 -20.33
C GLY A 520 39.94 29.69 -19.27
N LEU A 521 39.16 29.07 -18.40
CA LEU A 521 39.46 27.76 -17.82
C LEU A 521 38.18 27.21 -17.20
N LEU A 522 37.59 26.25 -17.91
CA LEU A 522 36.64 25.29 -17.36
C LEU A 522 37.35 24.51 -16.27
N GLY A 523 37.09 24.85 -15.01
CA GLY A 523 37.49 24.06 -13.84
C GLY A 523 36.57 22.86 -13.66
N ILE A 524 36.61 21.91 -14.59
CA ILE A 524 36.12 20.54 -14.35
C ILE A 524 37.17 19.88 -13.45
N SER A 525 36.92 19.81 -12.14
CA SER A 525 37.65 18.85 -11.30
C SER A 525 36.96 17.49 -11.44
N HIS A 526 37.59 16.61 -12.20
CA HIS A 526 37.25 15.20 -12.25
C HIS A 526 37.48 14.54 -10.88
N ARG A 527 36.40 14.20 -10.18
CA ARG A 527 36.33 12.94 -9.42
C ARG A 527 35.12 12.17 -9.94
N ARG A 528 35.39 10.98 -10.48
CA ARG A 528 34.39 10.03 -10.99
C ARG A 528 33.45 9.60 -9.87
N MET A 529 32.15 9.82 -10.04
CA MET A 529 31.09 8.90 -9.61
C MET A 529 29.95 8.93 -10.64
N ALA A 530 29.36 7.76 -10.84
CA ALA A 530 28.45 7.38 -11.93
C ALA A 530 27.01 7.93 -11.75
N PRO A 531 26.09 7.76 -12.73
CA PRO A 531 25.05 8.73 -13.05
C PRO A 531 23.76 8.54 -12.24
N THR A 532 23.24 9.62 -11.66
CA THR A 532 21.84 9.75 -11.28
C THR A 532 21.20 10.83 -12.15
N GLY A 533 20.21 10.41 -12.93
CA GLY A 533 19.66 11.17 -14.04
C GLY A 533 18.63 12.21 -13.59
N PHE A 534 18.94 13.48 -13.84
CA PHE A 534 17.97 14.44 -14.35
C PHE A 534 18.57 15.03 -15.62
N PHE A 535 18.20 14.46 -16.78
CA PHE A 535 18.51 15.08 -18.07
C PHE A 535 17.22 15.29 -18.85
N CYS A 536 16.82 16.56 -18.85
CA CYS A 536 15.92 17.13 -19.84
C CYS A 536 16.61 17.06 -21.21
N TRP A 537 15.91 16.48 -22.18
CA TRP A 537 16.38 16.22 -23.54
C TRP A 537 16.64 17.54 -24.29
N CYS A 538 17.85 17.74 -24.80
CA CYS A 538 18.13 18.76 -25.81
C CYS A 538 18.63 18.09 -27.09
N ARG A 539 17.73 17.95 -28.07
CA ARG A 539 18.03 17.65 -29.47
C ARG A 539 18.95 18.75 -30.04
N ARG A 540 20.13 18.38 -30.54
CA ARG A 540 20.90 19.22 -31.47
C ARG A 540 20.41 18.98 -32.90
N ARG A 541 20.25 20.08 -33.65
CA ARG A 541 20.41 20.08 -35.11
C ARG A 541 21.90 20.27 -35.40
#